data_AF-A0A4U8YJ45-F1
#
_entry.id   AF-A0A4U8YJ45-F1
#
_cell.length_a   1.000
_cell.length_b   1.000
_cell.length_c   1.000
_cell.angle_alpha   90.00
_cell.angle_beta   90.00
_cell.angle_gamma   90.00
#
_symmetry.space_group_name_H-M   'P 1'
#
loop_
_entity.id
_entity.type
_entity.pdbx_description
1 polymer ?
#
loop_
_entity_poly.entity_id
_entity_poly.type
_entity_poly.pdbx_seq_one_letter_code
_entity_poly.pdbx_strand_id
1 'polypeptide(L)'
;MESRLSSIAEKYRTNHLDGLGEEEILQDIFNLLEEVDEREKEILWAKRRIKELEREKKGESKVGRTRTAMWAIRGFTAENRLYVKMAGEFDYKGAKQFSNHILSVLDSLRSECDIIVDISRIRENGDKKNAFHIRKVACTLAQMSVSRIIRISDGMPKTLKEMVDAIFEENGLTIFDVPTLNDASDLLKREKHHLRV
;
A
#
# COMPACT_ATOMS: atom_id res chain seq x y z
N MET A 1 4.36 -34.43 7.08
CA MET A 1 3.24 -34.75 7.99
C MET A 1 2.00 -34.80 7.14
N GLU A 2 1.47 -36.00 6.88
CA GLU A 2 0.14 -36.13 6.30
C GLU A 2 -0.88 -35.59 7.30
N SER A 3 -1.84 -34.78 6.85
CA SER A 3 -2.90 -34.28 7.72
C SER A 3 -3.92 -35.38 7.99
N ARG A 4 -4.61 -35.34 9.14
CA ARG A 4 -5.65 -36.34 9.46
C ARG A 4 -6.79 -36.24 8.43
N LEU A 5 -7.07 -35.04 7.95
CA LEU A 5 -7.89 -34.75 6.77
C LEU A 5 -7.51 -35.56 5.53
N SER A 6 -6.22 -35.67 5.19
CA SER A 6 -5.77 -36.43 4.03
C SER A 6 -6.03 -37.93 4.20
N SER A 7 -5.76 -38.49 5.39
CA SER A 7 -6.01 -39.92 5.63
C SER A 7 -7.50 -40.26 5.68
N ILE A 8 -8.34 -39.39 6.27
CA ILE A 8 -9.79 -39.57 6.29
C ILE A 8 -10.35 -39.41 4.86
N ALA A 9 -9.93 -38.40 4.11
CA ALA A 9 -10.37 -38.22 2.72
C ALA A 9 -9.95 -39.38 1.79
N GLU A 10 -8.83 -40.05 2.07
CA GLU A 10 -8.41 -41.26 1.35
C GLU A 10 -9.25 -42.47 1.76
N LYS A 11 -9.55 -42.62 3.05
CA LYS A 11 -10.40 -43.68 3.61
C LYS A 11 -11.79 -43.69 2.98
N TYR A 12 -12.46 -42.54 2.90
CA TYR A 12 -13.79 -42.41 2.29
C TYR A 12 -13.79 -42.39 0.76
N ARG A 13 -12.63 -42.17 0.12
CA ARG A 13 -12.47 -42.37 -1.34
C ARG A 13 -12.38 -43.85 -1.70
N THR A 14 -11.78 -44.66 -0.83
CA THR A 14 -11.53 -46.08 -1.08
C THR A 14 -12.68 -46.96 -0.61
N ASN A 15 -13.30 -46.61 0.53
CA ASN A 15 -14.44 -47.31 1.11
C ASN A 15 -15.67 -46.40 0.93
N HIS A 16 -16.54 -46.69 -0.05
CA HIS A 16 -17.86 -46.07 -0.07
C HIS A 16 -18.60 -46.38 1.25
N LEU A 17 -19.42 -45.43 1.71
CA LEU A 17 -20.07 -45.37 3.03
C LEU A 17 -20.72 -46.69 3.51
N ASP A 18 -21.06 -47.59 2.59
CA ASP A 18 -21.70 -48.88 2.83
C ASP A 18 -20.85 -49.87 3.67
N GLY A 19 -19.55 -49.60 3.86
CA GLY A 19 -18.63 -50.48 4.62
C GLY A 19 -18.20 -49.97 6.00
N LEU A 20 -18.65 -48.78 6.43
CA LEU A 20 -18.21 -48.15 7.68
C LEU A 20 -19.33 -48.18 8.72
N GLY A 21 -18.98 -48.51 9.97
CA GLY A 21 -19.93 -48.46 11.08
C GLY A 21 -20.28 -47.01 11.45
N GLU A 22 -21.50 -46.77 11.91
CA GLU A 22 -21.99 -45.43 12.31
C GLU A 22 -21.10 -44.77 13.38
N GLU A 23 -20.60 -45.57 14.33
CA GLU A 23 -19.67 -45.12 15.38
C GLU A 23 -18.32 -44.65 14.80
N GLU A 24 -17.82 -45.35 13.78
CA GLU A 24 -16.57 -44.99 13.10
C GLU A 24 -16.72 -43.69 12.29
N ILE A 25 -17.88 -43.52 11.64
CA ILE A 25 -18.22 -42.29 10.92
C ILE A 25 -18.30 -41.10 11.87
N LEU A 26 -18.96 -41.25 13.02
CA LEU A 26 -19.06 -40.20 14.03
C LEU A 26 -17.69 -39.83 14.61
N GLN A 27 -16.81 -40.81 14.83
CA GLN A 27 -15.46 -40.56 15.31
C GLN A 27 -14.61 -39.80 14.28
N ASP A 28 -14.72 -40.15 13.00
CA ASP A 28 -14.04 -39.45 11.91
C ASP A 28 -14.54 -38.00 11.78
N ILE A 29 -15.85 -37.77 11.90
CA ILE A 29 -16.45 -36.42 11.93
C ILE A 29 -15.89 -35.61 13.10
N PHE A 30 -15.82 -36.20 14.31
CA PHE A 30 -15.25 -35.53 15.47
C PHE A 30 -13.78 -35.14 15.26
N ASN A 31 -12.97 -36.07 14.75
CA ASN A 31 -11.56 -35.82 14.45
C ASN A 31 -11.37 -34.69 13.42
N LEU A 32 -12.25 -34.61 12.42
CA LEU A 32 -12.25 -33.53 11.43
C LEU A 32 -12.62 -32.19 12.06
N LEU A 33 -13.63 -32.15 12.93
CA LEU A 33 -14.04 -30.94 13.63
C LEU A 33 -12.92 -30.42 14.56
N GLU A 34 -12.20 -31.31 15.25
CA GLU A 34 -11.04 -30.94 16.06
C GLU A 34 -9.91 -30.35 15.21
N GLU A 35 -9.58 -30.97 14.07
CA GLU A 35 -8.53 -30.45 13.19
C GLU A 35 -8.90 -29.08 12.58
N VAL A 36 -10.19 -28.87 12.25
CA VAL A 36 -10.68 -27.56 11.81
C VAL A 36 -10.51 -26.51 12.91
N ASP A 37 -10.89 -26.82 14.15
CA ASP A 37 -10.72 -25.92 15.31
C ASP A 37 -9.24 -25.59 15.57
N GLU A 38 -8.34 -26.57 15.43
CA GLU A 38 -6.89 -26.34 15.51
C GLU A 38 -6.39 -25.39 14.40
N ARG A 39 -6.82 -25.59 13.16
CA ARG A 39 -6.47 -24.71 12.03
C ARG A 39 -7.04 -23.31 12.20
N GLU A 40 -8.26 -23.18 12.71
CA GLU A 40 -8.84 -21.88 13.01
C GLU A 40 -8.03 -21.13 14.09
N LYS A 41 -7.56 -21.83 15.12
CA LYS A 41 -6.65 -21.27 16.13
C LYS A 41 -5.32 -20.82 15.54
N GLU A 42 -4.71 -21.61 14.64
CA GLU A 42 -3.49 -21.23 13.92
C GLU A 42 -3.70 -19.98 13.07
N ILE A 43 -4.81 -19.90 12.34
CA ILE A 43 -5.18 -18.72 11.54
C ILE A 43 -5.38 -17.50 12.43
N LEU A 44 -6.07 -17.66 13.56
CA LEU A 44 -6.28 -16.60 14.54
C LEU A 44 -4.94 -16.11 15.13
N TRP A 45 -4.03 -17.03 15.45
CA TRP A 45 -2.69 -16.68 15.92
C TRP A 45 -1.91 -15.91 14.84
N ALA A 46 -1.90 -16.39 13.60
CA ALA A 46 -1.23 -15.73 12.49
C ALA A 46 -1.80 -14.32 12.23
N LYS A 47 -3.13 -14.15 12.26
CA LYS A 47 -3.80 -12.85 12.15
C LYS A 47 -3.40 -11.90 13.28
N ARG A 48 -3.33 -12.38 14.54
CA ARG A 48 -2.83 -11.58 15.67
C ARG A 48 -1.38 -11.18 15.47
N ARG A 49 -0.54 -12.12 15.05
CA ARG A 49 0.90 -11.88 14.83
C ARG A 49 1.16 -10.87 13.71
N ILE A 50 0.41 -10.95 12.61
CA ILE A 50 0.44 -9.94 11.54
C ILE A 50 0.09 -8.57 12.10
N LYS A 51 -0.99 -8.46 12.88
CA LYS A 51 -1.43 -7.20 13.48
C LYS A 51 -0.41 -6.62 14.48
N GLU A 52 0.32 -7.47 15.20
CA GLU A 52 1.43 -7.05 16.07
C GLU A 52 2.62 -6.52 15.25
N LEU A 53 3.05 -7.26 14.22
CA LEU A 53 4.14 -6.84 13.33
C LEU A 53 3.80 -5.53 12.60
N GLU A 54 2.54 -5.34 12.21
CA GLU A 54 2.05 -4.08 11.64
C GLU A 54 2.10 -2.91 12.63
N ARG A 55 1.86 -3.18 13.93
CA ARG A 55 2.01 -2.18 15.01
C ARG A 55 3.47 -1.86 15.32
N GLU A 56 4.36 -2.83 15.16
CA GLU A 56 5.79 -2.69 15.40
C GLU A 56 6.51 -1.91 14.29
N LYS A 57 6.00 -1.93 13.05
CA LYS A 57 6.47 -1.09 11.95
C LYS A 57 6.19 0.39 12.27
N LYS A 58 7.11 1.06 12.95
CA LYS A 58 7.12 2.53 13.05
C LYS A 58 7.29 3.10 11.65
N GLY A 59 6.47 4.09 11.30
CA GLY A 59 6.52 4.74 10.00
C GLY A 59 7.92 5.20 9.61
N GLU A 60 8.32 4.98 8.35
CA GLU A 60 9.62 5.45 7.88
C GLU A 60 9.58 6.92 7.47
N SER A 61 10.71 7.61 7.64
CA SER A 61 10.84 8.98 7.15
C SER A 61 12.19 9.23 6.50
N LYS A 62 12.17 10.04 5.44
CA LYS A 62 13.36 10.52 4.74
C LYS A 62 13.23 12.02 4.52
N VAL A 63 14.30 12.73 4.80
CA VAL A 63 14.46 14.14 4.44
C VAL A 63 15.62 14.23 3.48
N GLY A 64 15.53 15.13 2.51
CA GLY A 64 16.64 15.39 1.60
C GLY A 64 16.68 16.84 1.17
N ARG A 65 17.86 17.27 0.75
CA ARG A 65 18.15 18.65 0.36
C ARG A 65 19.29 18.67 -0.65
N THR A 66 19.14 19.50 -1.66
CA THR A 66 20.21 19.96 -2.56
C THR A 66 20.43 21.47 -2.36
N ARG A 67 21.23 22.09 -3.23
CA ARG A 67 21.41 23.54 -3.21
C ARG A 67 20.10 24.29 -3.50
N THR A 68 19.24 23.73 -4.35
CA THR A 68 18.07 24.41 -4.93
C THR A 68 16.74 23.78 -4.53
N ALA A 69 16.73 22.56 -3.99
CA ALA A 69 15.53 21.83 -3.61
C ALA A 69 15.62 21.20 -2.22
N MET A 70 14.47 20.93 -1.64
CA MET A 70 14.33 20.15 -0.42
C MET A 70 13.04 19.34 -0.41
N TRP A 71 13.05 18.23 0.33
CA TRP A 71 11.88 17.38 0.48
C TRP A 71 11.85 16.68 1.83
N ALA A 72 10.65 16.35 2.27
CA ALA A 72 10.38 15.50 3.41
C ALA A 72 9.33 14.45 3.03
N ILE A 73 9.58 13.20 3.41
CA ILE A 73 8.75 12.04 3.10
C ILE A 73 8.52 11.30 4.40
N ARG A 74 7.26 11.01 4.72
CA ARG A 74 6.87 10.30 5.93
C ARG A 74 5.79 9.28 5.60
N GLY A 75 6.09 8.00 5.83
CA GLY A 75 5.11 6.92 5.80
C GLY A 75 4.50 6.75 7.19
N PHE A 76 3.19 6.61 7.26
CA PHE A 76 2.44 6.28 8.48
C PHE A 76 1.76 4.95 8.26
N THR A 77 2.36 3.89 8.78
CA THR A 77 1.94 2.50 8.64
C THR A 77 0.54 2.26 9.24
N ALA A 78 0.26 2.87 10.38
CA ALA A 78 -1.06 2.81 11.04
C ALA A 78 -2.20 3.37 10.16
N GLU A 79 -1.94 4.43 9.39
CA GLU A 79 -2.90 5.02 8.47
C GLU A 79 -2.83 4.41 7.06
N ASN A 80 -1.82 3.56 6.79
CA ASN A 80 -1.38 3.15 5.46
C ASN A 80 -1.24 4.34 4.50
N ARG A 81 -0.50 5.37 4.92
CA ARG A 81 -0.46 6.65 4.21
C ARG A 81 0.95 7.21 4.05
N LEU A 82 1.22 7.76 2.88
CA LEU A 82 2.45 8.51 2.59
C LEU A 82 2.16 10.01 2.54
N TYR A 83 2.95 10.79 3.28
CA TYR A 83 2.97 12.25 3.17
C TYR A 83 4.28 12.69 2.55
N VAL A 84 4.18 13.51 1.52
CA VAL A 84 5.31 14.05 0.77
C VAL A 84 5.20 15.56 0.76
N LYS A 85 6.30 16.26 1.06
CA LYS A 85 6.40 17.71 0.90
C LYS A 85 7.65 18.05 0.13
N MET A 86 7.53 18.89 -0.89
CA MET A 86 8.62 19.28 -1.79
C MET A 86 8.64 20.79 -1.97
N ALA A 87 9.84 21.36 -2.09
CA ALA A 87 10.02 22.78 -2.35
C ALA A 87 11.31 23.05 -3.16
N GLY A 88 11.29 24.10 -3.96
CA GLY A 88 12.42 24.56 -4.75
C GLY A 88 12.51 23.97 -6.16
N GLU A 89 13.70 24.03 -6.75
CA GLU A 89 13.99 23.63 -8.13
C GLU A 89 14.72 22.29 -8.14
N PHE A 90 14.06 21.25 -8.64
CA PHE A 90 14.62 19.90 -8.73
C PHE A 90 15.38 19.73 -10.03
N ASP A 91 16.71 19.65 -9.94
CA ASP A 91 17.56 19.18 -11.03
C ASP A 91 17.54 17.64 -11.12
N TYR A 92 18.16 17.07 -12.17
CA TYR A 92 18.25 15.62 -12.33
C TYR A 92 18.76 14.90 -11.06
N LYS A 93 19.77 15.45 -10.38
CA LYS A 93 20.33 14.84 -9.17
C LYS A 93 19.33 14.86 -8.01
N GLY A 94 18.65 15.99 -7.79
CA GLY A 94 17.59 16.14 -6.81
C GLY A 94 16.41 15.20 -7.10
N ALA A 95 15.96 15.14 -8.35
CA ALA A 95 14.89 14.23 -8.79
C ALA A 95 15.27 12.75 -8.58
N LYS A 96 16.51 12.36 -8.90
CA LYS A 96 17.03 11.02 -8.63
C LYS A 96 17.01 10.68 -7.14
N GLN A 97 17.57 11.56 -6.31
CA GLN A 97 17.62 11.34 -4.86
C GLN A 97 16.22 11.28 -4.25
N PHE A 98 15.34 12.21 -4.62
CA PHE A 98 13.94 12.19 -4.23
C PHE A 98 13.25 10.88 -4.62
N SER A 99 13.38 10.45 -5.89
CA SER A 99 12.76 9.21 -6.37
C SER A 99 13.24 7.98 -5.60
N ASN A 100 14.50 7.94 -5.17
CA ASN A 100 14.98 6.84 -4.34
C ASN A 100 14.47 6.93 -2.89
N HIS A 101 14.38 8.14 -2.34
CA HIS A 101 13.85 8.34 -0.98
C HIS A 101 12.38 7.98 -0.90
N ILE A 102 11.56 8.35 -1.89
CA ILE A 102 10.13 8.03 -1.86
C ILE A 102 9.89 6.52 -1.97
N LEU A 103 10.62 5.83 -2.85
CA LEU A 103 10.52 4.39 -3.02
C LEU A 103 10.93 3.64 -1.74
N SER A 104 12.03 4.06 -1.10
CA SER A 104 12.46 3.47 0.18
C SER A 104 11.38 3.61 1.27
N VAL A 105 10.66 4.73 1.33
CA VAL A 105 9.60 4.89 2.34
C VAL A 105 8.33 4.12 1.92
N LEU A 106 8.04 4.02 0.63
CA LEU A 106 6.92 3.23 0.11
C LEU A 106 7.04 1.75 0.47
N ASP A 107 8.25 1.18 0.49
CA ASP A 107 8.49 -0.21 0.90
C ASP A 107 8.04 -0.50 2.35
N SER A 108 7.92 0.54 3.18
CA SER A 108 7.41 0.42 4.54
C SER A 108 5.88 0.27 4.62
N LEU A 109 5.16 0.71 3.58
CA LEU A 109 3.70 0.74 3.51
C LEU A 109 3.12 -0.53 2.85
N ARG A 110 1.81 -0.75 3.03
CA ARG A 110 1.09 -1.86 2.37
C ARG A 110 0.59 -1.40 0.99
N SER A 111 0.14 -2.34 0.17
CA SER A 111 -0.62 -2.04 -1.04
C SER A 111 -1.85 -1.18 -0.72
N GLU A 112 -2.40 -0.51 -1.73
CA GLU A 112 -3.59 0.34 -1.58
C GLU A 112 -3.40 1.48 -0.56
N CYS A 113 -2.17 1.99 -0.42
CA CYS A 113 -1.91 3.15 0.43
C CYS A 113 -2.49 4.44 -0.17
N ASP A 114 -2.83 5.40 0.70
CA ASP A 114 -3.15 6.77 0.29
C ASP A 114 -1.86 7.60 0.20
N ILE A 115 -1.76 8.50 -0.76
CA ILE A 115 -0.63 9.42 -0.90
C ILE A 115 -1.11 10.86 -0.87
N ILE A 116 -0.50 11.69 -0.04
CA ILE A 116 -0.70 13.14 -0.01
C ILE A 116 0.62 13.82 -0.37
N VAL A 117 0.61 14.62 -1.42
CA VAL A 117 1.79 15.32 -1.94
C VAL A 117 1.56 16.82 -1.93
N ASP A 118 2.36 17.54 -1.13
CA ASP A 118 2.45 18.99 -1.14
C ASP A 118 3.63 19.45 -1.99
N ILE A 119 3.31 19.98 -3.17
CA ILE A 119 4.26 20.50 -4.16
C ILE A 119 3.99 21.98 -4.48
N SER A 120 3.21 22.65 -3.64
CA SER A 120 2.87 24.08 -3.76
C SER A 120 4.09 25.00 -3.90
N ARG A 121 5.24 24.56 -3.40
CA ARG A 121 6.50 25.33 -3.39
C ARG A 121 7.52 24.85 -4.42
N ILE A 122 7.13 23.99 -5.36
CA ILE A 122 8.00 23.62 -6.47
C ILE A 122 8.10 24.78 -7.45
N ARG A 123 9.31 24.99 -7.96
CA ARG A 123 9.60 25.98 -9.01
C ARG A 123 9.95 25.28 -10.31
N GLU A 124 9.75 25.99 -11.42
CA GLU A 124 10.02 25.44 -12.75
C GLU A 124 11.51 25.17 -12.93
N ASN A 125 11.83 24.07 -13.58
CA ASN A 125 13.18 23.76 -14.03
C ASN A 125 13.12 23.31 -15.49
N GLY A 126 14.08 23.75 -16.31
CA GLY A 126 14.19 23.40 -17.73
C GLY A 126 14.70 21.98 -18.01
N ASP A 127 14.97 21.17 -17.00
CA ASP A 127 15.55 19.83 -17.18
C ASP A 127 14.49 18.75 -17.48
N LYS A 128 14.34 18.44 -18.78
CA LYS A 128 13.46 17.37 -19.29
C LYS A 128 13.77 15.98 -18.72
N LYS A 129 14.95 15.75 -18.13
CA LYS A 129 15.33 14.44 -17.56
C LYS A 129 14.59 14.11 -16.26
N ASN A 130 13.89 15.07 -15.67
CA ASN A 130 13.03 14.83 -14.51
C ASN A 130 11.85 13.90 -14.84
N ALA A 131 11.37 13.88 -16.08
CA ALA A 131 10.28 13.02 -16.53
C ALA A 131 10.56 11.52 -16.27
N PHE A 132 11.82 11.09 -16.42
CA PHE A 132 12.22 9.71 -16.12
C PHE A 132 11.99 9.35 -14.65
N HIS A 133 12.35 10.25 -13.73
CA HIS A 133 12.18 10.01 -12.29
C HIS A 133 10.72 10.08 -11.84
N ILE A 134 9.93 10.97 -12.46
CA ILE A 134 8.48 11.03 -12.24
C ILE A 134 7.84 9.72 -12.71
N ARG A 135 8.19 9.25 -13.92
CA ARG A 135 7.71 7.98 -14.47
C ARG A 135 8.09 6.79 -13.62
N LYS A 136 9.33 6.75 -13.12
CA LYS A 136 9.79 5.70 -12.19
C LYS A 136 8.88 5.62 -10.96
N VAL A 137 8.55 6.76 -10.36
CA VAL A 137 7.65 6.81 -9.20
C VAL A 137 6.25 6.35 -9.61
N ALA A 138 5.67 6.91 -10.69
CA ALA A 138 4.33 6.56 -11.17
C ALA A 138 4.17 5.04 -11.44
N CYS A 139 5.15 4.41 -12.12
CA CYS A 139 5.12 2.97 -12.35
C CYS A 139 5.07 2.17 -11.05
N THR A 140 5.87 2.54 -10.04
CA THR A 140 5.83 1.85 -8.74
C THR A 140 4.50 2.07 -8.02
N LEU A 141 3.95 3.29 -8.06
CA LEU A 141 2.65 3.58 -7.46
C LEU A 141 1.53 2.74 -8.10
N ALA A 142 1.56 2.57 -9.42
CA ALA A 142 0.62 1.72 -10.13
C ALA A 142 0.77 0.24 -9.73
N GLN A 143 2.00 -0.26 -9.61
CA GLN A 143 2.27 -1.64 -9.16
C GLN A 143 1.81 -1.91 -7.72
N MET A 144 1.84 -0.89 -6.85
CA MET A 144 1.34 -0.97 -5.48
C MET A 144 -0.19 -0.84 -5.36
N SER A 145 -0.88 -0.64 -6.48
CA SER A 145 -2.32 -0.36 -6.52
C SER A 145 -2.71 0.77 -5.57
N VAL A 146 -1.96 1.87 -5.58
CA VAL A 146 -2.23 3.03 -4.72
C VAL A 146 -3.69 3.44 -4.80
N SER A 147 -4.34 3.57 -3.64
CA SER A 147 -5.78 3.84 -3.59
C SER A 147 -6.09 5.24 -4.09
N ARG A 148 -5.32 6.23 -3.60
CA ARG A 148 -5.54 7.64 -3.92
C ARG A 148 -4.24 8.42 -3.93
N ILE A 149 -4.18 9.39 -4.83
CA ILE A 149 -3.10 10.36 -4.92
C ILE A 149 -3.71 11.75 -4.82
N ILE A 150 -3.47 12.42 -3.69
CA ILE A 150 -3.99 13.75 -3.42
C ILE A 150 -2.85 14.75 -3.53
N ARG A 151 -3.04 15.81 -4.30
CA ARG A 151 -2.02 16.79 -4.62
C ARG A 151 -2.44 18.17 -4.15
N ILE A 152 -1.53 18.84 -3.45
CA ILE A 152 -1.60 20.25 -3.13
C ILE A 152 -0.62 20.97 -4.05
N SER A 153 -1.15 21.64 -5.07
CA SER A 153 -0.39 22.17 -6.21
C SER A 153 -0.48 23.69 -6.35
N ASP A 154 -0.95 24.41 -5.33
CA ASP A 154 -1.07 25.87 -5.40
C ASP A 154 0.31 26.53 -5.62
N GLY A 155 0.53 27.16 -6.77
CA GLY A 155 1.83 27.72 -7.17
C GLY A 155 2.74 26.79 -8.00
N MET A 156 2.29 25.58 -8.34
CA MET A 156 3.02 24.68 -9.23
C MET A 156 3.05 25.22 -10.68
N PRO A 157 4.21 25.20 -11.37
CA PRO A 157 4.30 25.58 -12.77
C PRO A 157 3.38 24.72 -13.67
N LYS A 158 2.63 25.37 -14.57
CA LYS A 158 1.65 24.71 -15.45
C LYS A 158 2.27 23.60 -16.30
N THR A 159 3.43 23.86 -16.88
CA THR A 159 4.20 22.90 -17.70
C THR A 159 4.56 21.64 -16.93
N LEU A 160 4.99 21.80 -15.67
CA LEU A 160 5.29 20.67 -14.81
C LEU A 160 4.02 19.92 -14.40
N LYS A 161 2.92 20.64 -14.14
CA LYS A 161 1.62 20.06 -13.81
C LYS A 161 1.15 19.15 -14.93
N GLU A 162 1.13 19.65 -16.17
CA GLU A 162 0.75 18.90 -17.37
C GLU A 162 1.64 17.66 -17.58
N MET A 163 2.96 17.79 -17.38
CA MET A 163 3.89 16.66 -17.47
C MET A 163 3.60 15.57 -16.43
N VAL A 164 3.34 15.97 -15.17
CA VAL A 164 3.02 15.04 -14.09
C VAL A 164 1.68 14.35 -14.35
N ASP A 165 0.66 15.12 -14.74
CA ASP A 165 -0.68 14.61 -15.02
C ASP A 165 -0.63 13.58 -16.17
N ALA A 166 0.03 13.90 -17.28
CA ALA A 166 0.18 12.99 -18.41
C ALA A 166 0.90 11.69 -18.01
N ILE A 167 1.99 11.77 -17.26
CA ILE A 167 2.74 10.57 -16.83
C ILE A 167 1.88 9.70 -15.90
N PHE A 168 1.12 10.30 -14.98
CA PHE A 168 0.29 9.54 -14.04
C PHE A 168 -0.91 8.90 -14.75
N GLU A 169 -1.55 9.63 -15.66
CA GLU A 169 -2.64 9.11 -16.49
C GLU A 169 -2.18 7.95 -17.38
N GLU A 170 -1.00 8.04 -18.01
CA GLU A 170 -0.39 6.95 -18.77
C GLU A 170 -0.17 5.67 -17.92
N ASN A 171 -0.05 5.80 -16.60
CA ASN A 171 0.09 4.68 -15.67
C ASN A 171 -1.23 4.28 -14.98
N GLY A 172 -2.37 4.82 -15.43
CA GLY A 172 -3.69 4.52 -14.87
C GLY A 172 -3.93 5.12 -13.48
N LEU A 173 -3.18 6.14 -13.09
CA LEU A 173 -3.28 6.79 -11.78
C LEU A 173 -4.06 8.10 -11.89
N THR A 174 -5.06 8.28 -11.03
CA THR A 174 -5.83 9.52 -10.93
C THR A 174 -5.29 10.39 -9.80
N ILE A 175 -5.10 11.68 -10.07
CA ILE A 175 -4.67 12.68 -9.08
C ILE A 175 -5.86 13.56 -8.69
N PHE A 176 -6.10 13.69 -7.39
CA PHE A 176 -7.09 14.60 -6.82
C PHE A 176 -6.41 15.88 -6.34
N ASP A 177 -6.66 17.00 -7.01
CA ASP A 177 -6.14 18.30 -6.59
C ASP A 177 -6.98 18.88 -5.44
N VAL A 178 -6.31 19.36 -4.39
CA VAL A 178 -6.93 20.05 -3.26
C VAL A 178 -6.10 21.28 -2.83
N PRO A 179 -6.73 22.32 -2.26
CA PRO A 179 -6.00 23.54 -1.88
C PRO A 179 -5.09 23.38 -0.66
N THR A 180 -5.49 22.60 0.33
CA THR A 180 -4.77 22.47 1.60
C THR A 180 -4.65 21.03 2.09
N LEU A 181 -3.76 20.84 3.09
CA LEU A 181 -3.63 19.56 3.80
C LEU A 181 -4.89 19.19 4.59
N ASN A 182 -5.66 20.18 5.05
CA ASN A 182 -6.93 19.95 5.74
C ASN A 182 -7.96 19.39 4.75
N ASP A 183 -8.05 19.95 3.55
CA ASP A 183 -8.95 19.47 2.49
C ASP A 183 -8.58 18.03 2.07
N ALA A 184 -7.28 17.73 1.97
CA ALA A 184 -6.80 16.36 1.72
C ALA A 184 -7.26 15.39 2.81
N SER A 185 -7.19 15.82 4.07
CA SER A 185 -7.61 15.01 5.21
C SER A 185 -9.11 14.79 5.24
N ASP A 186 -9.90 15.81 4.88
CA ASP A 186 -11.36 15.74 4.84
C ASP A 186 -11.85 14.85 3.70
N LEU A 187 -11.22 14.91 2.52
CA LEU A 187 -11.48 14.00 1.41
C LEU A 187 -11.33 12.54 1.85
N LEU A 188 -10.24 12.23 2.56
CA LEU A 188 -9.96 10.88 3.06
C LEU A 188 -10.90 10.42 4.19
N LYS A 189 -11.43 11.36 5.00
CA LYS A 189 -12.40 11.03 6.06
C LYS A 189 -13.79 10.75 5.51
N ARG A 190 -14.27 11.57 4.56
CA ARG A 190 -15.62 11.42 3.97
C ARG A 190 -15.81 10.04 3.34
N GLU A 191 -14.77 9.50 2.72
CA GLU A 191 -14.85 8.19 2.07
C GLU A 191 -14.69 7.00 3.03
N LYS A 192 -13.95 7.14 4.15
CA LYS A 192 -13.90 6.09 5.20
C LYS A 192 -15.27 5.83 5.84
N HIS A 193 -16.18 6.81 5.80
CA HIS A 193 -17.55 6.63 6.28
C HIS A 193 -18.44 5.82 5.32
N HIS A 194 -18.03 5.60 4.07
CA HIS A 194 -18.77 4.79 3.10
C HIS A 194 -18.30 3.34 2.98
N LEU A 195 -17.20 2.98 3.66
CA LEU A 195 -16.65 1.61 3.72
C LEU A 195 -16.97 0.88 5.04
N ARG A 196 -17.86 1.44 5.87
CA ARG A 196 -18.49 0.72 6.99
C ARG A 196 -19.88 0.27 6.56
N VAL A 197 -19.94 -0.79 5.76
CA VAL A 197 -21.12 -1.65 5.61
C VAL A 197 -20.67 -3.07 5.87
#